data_AF-A0A2J6H585-F1
#
_entry.id   AF-A0A2J6H585-F1
#
_cell.length_a   1.000
_cell.length_b   1.000
_cell.length_c   1.000
_cell.angle_alpha   90.00
_cell.angle_beta   90.00
_cell.angle_gamma   90.00
#
_symmetry.space_group_name_H-M   'P 1'
#
loop_
_entity.id
_entity.type
_entity.pdbx_description
1 polymer ?
#
loop_
_entity_poly.entity_id
_entity_poly.type
_entity_poly.pdbx_seq_one_letter_code
_entity_poly.pdbx_strand_id
1 'polypeptide(L)'
;MRFRPKKINSLYGYRTPLSMKNQQNWDEGNRYSAQLMLKLGVILLLTGLVITPLISLVPMGLDARMLLKTGLIVAGAMSTVVILLTFTERHLEKTTDTKA
;
A
#
# COMPACT_ATOMS: atom_id res chain seq x y z
N MET A 1 21.45 5.82 11.62
CA MET A 1 20.98 7.22 11.67
C MET A 1 19.58 7.30 11.07
N ARG A 2 18.54 7.55 11.88
CA ARG A 2 17.16 7.70 11.39
C ARG A 2 16.95 9.14 10.97
N PHE A 3 17.20 9.46 9.69
CA PHE A 3 16.88 10.76 9.10
C PHE A 3 15.35 10.91 9.10
N ARG A 4 14.81 11.54 10.15
CA ARG A 4 13.44 12.06 10.12
C ARG A 4 13.50 13.38 9.36
N PRO A 5 12.85 13.51 8.19
CA PRO A 5 12.84 14.77 7.49
C PRO A 5 12.24 15.83 8.42
N LYS A 6 12.96 16.94 8.62
CA LYS A 6 12.68 17.88 9.71
C LYS A 6 11.49 18.81 9.43
N LYS A 7 10.91 18.75 8.21
CA LYS A 7 9.84 19.64 7.75
C LYS A 7 8.94 18.92 6.74
N ILE A 8 7.64 19.17 6.81
CA ILE A 8 6.65 18.78 5.80
C ILE A 8 7.06 19.35 4.43
N ASN A 9 6.99 18.52 3.39
CA ASN A 9 7.29 18.90 2.00
C ASN A 9 6.17 18.39 1.08
N SER A 10 5.73 19.19 0.11
CA SER A 10 4.68 18.83 -0.86
C SER A 10 5.16 17.98 -2.04
N LEU A 11 6.47 17.84 -2.24
CA LEU A 11 7.07 17.03 -3.30
C LEU A 11 7.42 15.61 -2.85
N TYR A 12 7.56 15.36 -1.54
CA TYR A 12 7.97 14.05 -1.02
C TYR A 12 7.16 13.62 0.21
N GLY A 13 7.17 12.31 0.46
CA GLY A 13 6.55 11.68 1.62
C GLY A 13 5.06 11.43 1.42
N TYR A 14 4.41 11.09 2.51
CA TYR A 14 2.99 10.79 2.56
C TYR A 14 2.17 12.10 2.63
N ARG A 15 1.54 12.46 1.50
CA ARG A 15 1.08 13.83 1.19
C ARG A 15 -0.45 14.01 1.23
N THR A 16 -1.11 13.26 2.08
CA THR A 16 -2.55 13.42 2.28
C THR A 16 -2.85 14.59 3.22
N PRO A 17 -4.04 15.20 3.14
CA PRO A 17 -4.38 16.38 3.95
C PRO A 17 -4.20 16.16 5.46
N LEU A 18 -4.60 14.99 5.97
CA LEU A 18 -4.47 14.65 7.39
C LEU A 18 -3.02 14.46 7.83
N SER A 19 -2.21 13.83 6.97
CA SER A 19 -0.77 13.66 7.18
C SER A 19 -0.06 15.02 7.25
N MET A 20 -0.39 15.94 6.35
CA MET A 20 0.28 17.24 6.24
C MET A 20 -0.20 18.30 7.25
N LYS A 21 -1.18 17.99 8.13
CA LYS A 21 -1.73 18.93 9.11
C LYS A 21 -0.68 19.46 10.10
N ASN A 22 0.24 18.60 10.53
CA ASN A 22 1.35 18.97 11.40
C ASN A 22 2.51 17.97 11.26
N GLN A 23 3.69 18.31 11.77
CA GLN A 23 4.88 17.47 11.65
C GLN A 23 4.71 16.07 12.27
N GLN A 24 3.95 15.97 13.37
CA GLN A 24 3.72 14.70 14.06
C GLN A 24 2.87 13.73 13.21
N ASN A 25 1.81 14.24 12.59
CA ASN A 25 0.97 13.46 11.67
C ASN A 25 1.74 13.06 10.43
N TRP A 26 2.60 13.94 9.92
CA TRP A 26 3.39 13.64 8.73
C TRP A 26 4.42 12.55 9.01
N ASP A 27 5.12 12.63 10.15
CA ASP A 27 6.06 11.60 10.59
C ASP A 27 5.35 10.24 10.80
N GLU A 28 4.15 10.27 11.40
CA GLU A 28 3.36 9.06 11.64
C GLU A 28 2.84 8.46 10.32
N GLY A 29 2.34 9.28 9.41
CA GLY A 29 1.85 8.85 8.09
C GLY A 29 2.96 8.20 7.26
N ASN A 30 4.15 8.82 7.22
CA ASN A 30 5.32 8.23 6.55
C ASN A 30 5.76 6.92 7.21
N ARG A 31 5.75 6.82 8.55
CA ARG A 31 6.11 5.60 9.27
C ARG A 31 5.11 4.47 8.99
N TYR A 32 3.83 4.74 9.15
CA TYR A 32 2.76 3.74 9.04
C TYR A 32 2.60 3.25 7.60
N SER A 33 2.56 4.17 6.63
CA SER A 33 2.46 3.81 5.20
C SER A 33 3.64 2.95 4.75
N ALA A 34 4.87 3.26 5.17
CA ALA A 34 6.04 2.44 4.84
C ALA A 34 5.96 1.02 5.44
N GLN A 35 5.51 0.89 6.70
CA GLN A 35 5.30 -0.41 7.33
C GLN A 35 4.18 -1.20 6.65
N LEU A 36 3.08 -0.52 6.30
CA LEU A 36 1.96 -1.14 5.61
C LEU A 36 2.34 -1.59 4.19
N MET A 37 3.11 -0.78 3.46
CA MET A 37 3.62 -1.11 2.13
C MET A 37 4.45 -2.40 2.16
N LEU A 38 5.35 -2.56 3.14
CA LEU A 38 6.13 -3.79 3.30
C LEU A 38 5.23 -5.00 3.58
N LYS A 39 4.26 -4.87 4.49
CA LYS A 39 3.31 -5.94 4.81
C LYS A 39 2.49 -6.35 3.58
N LEU A 40 1.91 -5.38 2.87
CA LEU A 40 1.11 -5.62 1.67
C LEU A 40 1.96 -6.20 0.53
N GLY A 41 3.20 -5.75 0.38
CA GLY A 41 4.15 -6.29 -0.60
C GLY A 41 4.43 -7.77 -0.36
N VAL A 42 4.69 -8.17 0.89
CA VAL A 42 4.89 -9.59 1.24
C VAL A 42 3.63 -10.40 0.97
N ILE A 43 2.44 -9.90 1.35
CA ILE A 43 1.17 -10.58 1.08
C ILE A 43 0.96 -10.77 -0.43
N LEU A 44 1.23 -9.74 -1.23
CA LEU A 44 1.09 -9.79 -2.69
C LEU A 44 2.05 -10.81 -3.31
N LEU A 45 3.30 -10.87 -2.85
CA LEU A 45 4.28 -11.86 -3.30
C LEU A 45 3.84 -13.29 -2.98
N LEU A 46 3.43 -13.56 -1.73
CA LEU A 46 2.96 -14.88 -1.32
C LEU A 46 1.71 -15.29 -2.11
N THR A 47 0.79 -14.35 -2.31
CA THR A 47 -0.43 -14.56 -3.09
C THR A 47 -0.07 -14.91 -4.55
N GLY A 48 0.88 -14.20 -5.16
CA GLY A 48 1.37 -14.48 -6.50
C GLY A 48 2.01 -15.86 -6.63
N LEU A 49 2.83 -16.26 -5.65
CA LEU A 49 3.48 -17.57 -5.61
C LEU A 49 2.48 -18.73 -5.51
N VAL A 50 1.34 -18.53 -4.84
CA VAL A 50 0.29 -19.55 -4.71
C VAL A 50 -0.66 -19.56 -5.91
N ILE A 51 -1.15 -18.39 -6.34
CA ILE A 51 -2.16 -18.30 -7.41
C ILE A 51 -1.58 -18.69 -8.77
N THR A 52 -0.32 -18.35 -9.06
CA THR A 52 0.31 -18.63 -10.35
C THR A 52 0.32 -20.12 -10.73
N PRO A 53 0.79 -21.05 -9.88
CA PRO A 53 0.72 -22.48 -10.16
C PRO A 53 -0.74 -22.99 -10.19
N LEU A 54 -1.64 -22.48 -9.34
CA LEU A 54 -3.05 -22.91 -9.36
C LEU A 54 -3.74 -22.62 -10.69
N ILE A 55 -3.54 -21.42 -11.26
CA ILE A 55 -4.05 -21.08 -12.60
C ILE A 55 -3.46 -22.00 -13.68
N SER A 56 -2.28 -22.58 -13.44
CA SER A 56 -1.62 -23.48 -14.38
C SER A 56 -2.24 -24.88 -14.43
N LEU A 57 -3.00 -25.26 -13.40
CA LEU A 57 -3.72 -26.53 -13.33
C LEU A 57 -5.05 -26.50 -14.07
N VAL A 58 -5.56 -25.30 -14.36
CA VAL A 58 -6.80 -25.13 -15.12
C VAL A 58 -6.50 -25.34 -16.61
N PRO A 59 -7.22 -26.23 -17.31
CA PRO A 59 -7.07 -26.40 -18.75
C PRO A 59 -7.69 -25.20 -19.47
N MET A 60 -6.85 -24.29 -19.95
CA MET A 60 -7.25 -23.08 -20.65
C MET A 60 -6.21 -22.69 -21.70
N GLY A 61 -6.67 -22.01 -22.75
CA GLY A 61 -5.80 -21.49 -23.80
C GLY A 61 -4.75 -20.53 -23.26
N LEU A 62 -3.58 -20.51 -23.92
CA LEU A 62 -2.43 -19.71 -23.48
C LEU A 62 -2.77 -18.21 -23.37
N ASP A 63 -3.47 -17.67 -24.36
CA ASP A 63 -3.85 -16.24 -24.41
C ASP A 63 -4.80 -15.86 -23.26
N ALA A 64 -5.83 -16.68 -23.01
CA ALA A 64 -6.74 -16.49 -21.89
C ALA A 64 -6.00 -16.54 -20.54
N ARG A 65 -4.97 -17.38 -20.44
CA ARG A 65 -4.13 -17.48 -19.24
C ARG A 65 -3.23 -16.30 -19.01
N MET A 66 -2.63 -15.76 -20.06
CA MET A 66 -1.84 -14.54 -19.95
C MET A 66 -2.73 -13.36 -19.58
N LEU A 67 -3.89 -13.21 -20.24
CA LEU A 67 -4.85 -12.14 -19.94
C LEU A 67 -5.33 -12.19 -18.48
N LEU A 68 -5.74 -13.37 -18.00
CA LEU A 68 -6.19 -13.54 -16.61
C LEU A 68 -5.08 -13.20 -15.61
N LYS A 69 -3.87 -13.73 -15.82
CA LYS A 69 -2.74 -13.49 -14.90
C LYS A 69 -2.38 -12.00 -14.85
N THR A 70 -2.24 -11.35 -15.99
CA THR A 70 -1.92 -9.92 -16.06
C THR A 70 -3.03 -9.08 -15.44
N GLY A 71 -4.29 -9.41 -15.72
CA GLY A 71 -5.44 -8.76 -15.10
C GLY A 71 -5.43 -8.84 -13.57
N LEU A 72 -5.14 -10.01 -13.01
CA LEU A 72 -5.02 -10.21 -11.56
C LEU A 72 -3.86 -9.42 -10.94
N ILE A 73 -2.71 -9.36 -11.61
CA ILE A 73 -1.55 -8.59 -11.14
C ILE A 73 -1.88 -7.10 -11.11
N VAL A 74 -2.46 -6.56 -12.18
CA VAL A 74 -2.83 -5.14 -12.26
C VAL A 74 -3.91 -4.82 -11.22
N ALA A 75 -4.95 -5.66 -11.11
CA ALA A 75 -5.99 -5.48 -10.11
C ALA A 75 -5.42 -5.50 -8.68
N GLY A 76 -4.56 -6.47 -8.35
CA GLY A 76 -3.91 -6.56 -7.05
C GLY A 76 -3.01 -5.38 -6.73
N ALA A 77 -2.25 -4.86 -7.71
CA ALA A 77 -1.44 -3.67 -7.56
C ALA A 77 -2.31 -2.41 -7.30
N MET A 78 -3.43 -2.26 -8.01
CA MET A 78 -4.35 -1.15 -7.78
C MET A 78 -5.04 -1.25 -6.41
N SER A 79 -5.49 -2.45 -6.02
CA SER A 79 -6.10 -2.68 -4.71
C SER A 79 -5.12 -2.37 -3.57
N THR A 80 -3.84 -2.73 -3.69
CA THR A 80 -2.84 -2.43 -2.65
C THR A 80 -2.61 -0.93 -2.47
N VAL A 81 -2.62 -0.13 -3.54
CA VAL A 81 -2.55 1.34 -3.44
C VAL A 81 -3.76 1.90 -2.68
N VAL A 82 -4.97 1.45 -3.03
CA VAL A 82 -6.21 1.92 -2.37
C VAL A 82 -6.22 1.52 -0.89
N ILE A 83 -5.82 0.29 -0.56
CA ILE A 83 -5.72 -0.19 0.82
C ILE A 83 -4.70 0.64 1.59
N LEU A 84 -3.52 0.89 1.01
CA LEU A 84 -2.48 1.68 1.66
C LEU A 84 -2.96 3.08 2.01
N LEU A 85 -3.60 3.78 1.08
CA LEU A 85 -4.13 5.13 1.30
C LEU A 85 -5.23 5.12 2.38
N THR A 86 -6.26 4.29 2.20
CA THR A 86 -7.43 4.27 3.10
C THR A 86 -7.07 3.86 4.52
N PHE A 87 -6.20 2.86 4.71
CA PHE A 87 -5.78 2.45 6.05
C PHE A 87 -4.85 3.47 6.71
N THR A 88 -3.99 4.13 5.94
CA THR A 88 -3.11 5.17 6.50
C THR A 88 -3.93 6.40 6.91
N GLU A 89 -4.89 6.85 6.10
CA GLU A 89 -5.81 7.94 6.49
C GLU A 89 -6.59 7.61 7.76
N ARG A 90 -7.23 6.43 7.80
CA ARG A 90 -7.99 5.98 8.98
C ARG A 90 -7.14 5.88 10.24
N HIS A 91 -5.87 5.50 10.12
CA HIS A 91 -4.94 5.47 11.25
C HIS A 91 -4.59 6.88 11.72
N LEU A 92 -4.39 7.82 10.78
CA LEU A 92 -4.11 9.22 11.09
C LEU A 92 -5.31 9.94 11.72
N GLU A 93 -6.54 9.68 11.26
CA GLU A 93 -7.78 10.20 11.88
C GLU A 93 -7.84 9.82 13.36
N LYS A 94 -7.79 8.51 13.65
CA LYS A 94 -7.82 8.00 15.03
C LYS A 94 -6.72 8.56 15.91
N THR A 95 -5.52 8.69 15.35
CA THR A 95 -4.35 9.22 16.09
C THR A 95 -4.47 10.72 16.34
N THR A 96 -5.11 11.47 15.43
CA THR A 96 -5.31 12.92 15.57
C THR A 96 -6.42 13.20 16.59
N ASP A 97 -7.54 12.47 16.53
CA ASP A 97 -8.67 12.65 17.45
C ASP A 97 -8.30 12.29 18.90
N THR A 98 -7.42 11.31 19.09
CA THR A 98 -6.94 10.94 20.45
C THR A 98 -6.03 12.01 21.07
N LYS A 99 -5.49 12.94 20.27
CA LYS A 99 -4.53 13.97 20.71
C LYS A 99 -5.10 15.39 20.73
N ALA A 100 -6.33 15.57 20.25
CA ALA A 100 -7.05 16.84 20.25
C ALA A 100 -7.78 17.03 21.59
#